data_AF-A0A368FFJ8-F1
#
_entry.id   AF-A0A368FFJ8-F1
#
_cell.length_a   1.000
_cell.length_b   1.000
_cell.length_c   1.000
_cell.angle_alpha   90.00
_cell.angle_beta   90.00
_cell.angle_gamma   90.00
#
_symmetry.space_group_name_H-M   'P 1'
#
loop_
_entity.id
_entity.type
_entity.pdbx_description
1 polymer ?
#
loop_
_entity_poly.entity_id
_entity_poly.type
_entity_poly.pdbx_seq_one_letter_code
_entity_poly.pdbx_strand_id
1 'polypeptide(L)'
;MVQNPSRNYHVFYYLLEGANEAERAKYFLLKPQDYHYLNQNEQFSPEGVNEKYEFDRLRRAMSSVGFNANTQSTMFSLISAVLLMGNISYISRHAYHSDENAYIENEEVVDLVAQLLNIRTEALMQALTMKRHVMKAETVITRFSVSEAINTRDAMAKCLYNALFHWIVLRINQALMRKDVSGSIGYYIGEDLEQLSKFESRLERSQAPGYGHLYNFS
;
A
#
# COMPACT_ATOMS: atom_id res chain seq x y z
N MET A 1 25.43 -18.87 4.96
CA MET A 1 23.95 -18.83 4.95
C MET A 1 23.57 -17.48 4.37
N VAL A 2 23.23 -17.45 3.09
CA VAL A 2 22.85 -16.22 2.39
C VAL A 2 21.48 -15.82 2.92
N GLN A 3 21.40 -14.72 3.65
CA GLN A 3 20.14 -14.06 3.95
C GLN A 3 19.62 -13.52 2.61
N ASN A 4 18.59 -14.17 2.06
CA ASN A 4 17.90 -13.65 0.88
C ASN A 4 17.35 -12.25 1.22
N PRO A 5 17.73 -11.20 0.49
CA PRO A 5 17.22 -9.85 0.73
C PRO A 5 15.70 -9.85 0.59
N SER A 6 15.04 -9.13 1.50
CA SER A 6 13.61 -9.15 1.77
C SER A 6 12.77 -8.82 0.53
N ARG A 7 12.12 -9.86 -0.02
CA ARG A 7 11.17 -9.74 -1.13
C ARG A 7 9.99 -8.84 -0.74
N ASN A 8 9.48 -8.09 -1.72
CA ASN A 8 8.20 -7.41 -1.58
C ASN A 8 7.03 -8.42 -1.46
N TYR A 9 5.86 -7.99 -0.95
CA TYR A 9 4.76 -8.91 -0.62
C TYR A 9 4.28 -9.76 -1.83
N HIS A 10 4.06 -11.06 -1.61
CA HIS A 10 3.65 -12.01 -2.65
C HIS A 10 2.40 -11.61 -3.43
N VAL A 11 1.47 -10.90 -2.78
CA VAL A 11 0.20 -10.47 -3.37
C VAL A 11 0.39 -9.58 -4.60
N PHE A 12 1.48 -8.80 -4.66
CA PHE A 12 1.80 -7.98 -5.84
C PHE A 12 2.06 -8.87 -7.05
N TYR A 13 2.91 -9.89 -6.90
CA TYR A 13 3.23 -10.82 -7.98
C TYR A 13 2.04 -11.68 -8.38
N TYR A 14 1.24 -12.14 -7.42
CA TYR A 14 0.01 -12.89 -7.72
C TYR A 14 -0.96 -12.06 -8.55
N LEU A 15 -1.13 -10.77 -8.24
CA LEU A 15 -1.98 -9.88 -9.03
C LEU A 15 -1.43 -9.68 -10.44
N LEU A 16 -0.12 -9.42 -10.59
CA LEU A 16 0.48 -9.11 -11.89
C LEU A 16 0.50 -10.31 -12.85
N GLU A 17 0.80 -11.50 -12.35
CA GLU A 17 0.88 -12.72 -13.17
C GLU A 17 -0.46 -13.46 -13.29
N GLY A 18 -1.32 -13.33 -12.28
CA GLY A 18 -2.61 -14.03 -12.21
C GLY A 18 -3.78 -13.29 -12.87
N ALA A 19 -3.70 -11.97 -13.05
CA ALA A 19 -4.77 -11.18 -13.64
C ALA A 19 -4.98 -11.50 -15.13
N ASN A 20 -6.26 -11.62 -15.54
CA ASN A 20 -6.62 -11.72 -16.95
C ASN A 20 -6.52 -10.36 -17.66
N GLU A 21 -6.63 -10.33 -18.99
CA GLU A 21 -6.47 -9.11 -19.79
C GLU A 21 -7.46 -7.99 -19.41
N ALA A 22 -8.72 -8.35 -19.12
CA ALA A 22 -9.72 -7.38 -18.68
C ALA A 22 -9.38 -6.79 -17.29
N GLU A 23 -8.88 -7.61 -16.37
CA GLU A 23 -8.41 -7.17 -15.05
C GLU A 23 -7.15 -6.31 -15.16
N ARG A 24 -6.23 -6.66 -16.06
CA ARG A 24 -5.03 -5.86 -16.33
C ARG A 24 -5.39 -4.47 -16.86
N ALA A 25 -6.34 -4.38 -17.79
CA ALA A 25 -6.84 -3.09 -18.27
C ALA A 25 -7.57 -2.33 -17.16
N LYS A 26 -8.43 -3.01 -16.39
CA LYS A 26 -9.21 -2.41 -15.30
C LYS A 26 -8.35 -1.83 -14.18
N TYR A 27 -7.25 -2.50 -13.83
CA TYR A 27 -6.37 -2.11 -12.74
C TYR A 27 -5.09 -1.42 -13.21
N PHE A 28 -4.96 -1.10 -14.50
CA PHE A 28 -3.76 -0.49 -15.09
C PHE A 28 -2.46 -1.24 -14.76
N LEU A 29 -2.49 -2.58 -14.86
CA LEU A 29 -1.37 -3.43 -14.48
C LEU A 29 -0.26 -3.38 -15.52
N LEU A 30 0.92 -2.95 -15.07
CA LEU A 30 2.17 -2.95 -15.83
C LEU A 30 2.93 -4.26 -15.64
N LYS A 31 4.10 -4.41 -16.27
CA LYS A 31 4.97 -5.54 -15.96
C LYS A 31 5.63 -5.32 -14.60
N PRO A 32 6.02 -6.39 -13.87
CA PRO A 32 6.71 -6.24 -12.58
C PRO A 32 7.92 -5.29 -12.65
N GLN A 33 8.68 -5.39 -13.74
CA GLN A 33 9.84 -4.56 -14.06
C GLN A 33 9.56 -3.07 -14.30
N ASP A 34 8.30 -2.66 -14.38
CA ASP A 34 7.91 -1.27 -14.61
C ASP A 34 7.46 -0.61 -13.29
N TYR A 35 7.53 -1.32 -12.15
CA TYR A 35 7.15 -0.81 -10.85
C TYR A 35 8.37 -0.49 -9.98
N HIS A 36 8.49 0.76 -9.55
CA HIS A 36 9.55 1.24 -8.68
C HIS A 36 9.67 0.40 -7.40
N TYR A 37 8.54 0.05 -6.77
CA TYR A 37 8.55 -0.76 -5.54
C TYR A 37 8.97 -2.21 -5.76
N LEU A 38 8.87 -2.76 -6.98
CA LEU A 38 9.24 -4.16 -7.24
C LEU A 38 10.68 -4.29 -7.75
N ASN A 39 11.24 -3.23 -8.33
CA ASN A 39 12.57 -3.22 -8.97
C ASN A 39 13.76 -2.97 -8.04
N GLN A 40 13.53 -2.85 -6.73
CA GLN A 40 14.60 -2.53 -5.78
C GLN A 40 15.49 -3.73 -5.47
N ASN A 41 15.04 -4.96 -5.77
CA ASN A 41 15.78 -6.19 -5.51
C ASN A 41 16.00 -6.97 -6.81
N GLU A 42 17.27 -7.23 -7.15
CA GLU A 42 17.65 -8.03 -8.32
C GLU A 42 17.14 -9.47 -8.19
N GLN A 43 16.53 -9.96 -9.26
CA GLN A 43 15.98 -11.32 -9.48
C GLN A 43 14.54 -11.59 -9.00
N PHE A 44 13.64 -11.53 -9.99
CA PHE A 44 12.35 -12.19 -9.99
C PHE A 44 12.45 -13.46 -10.84
N SER A 45 12.43 -14.63 -10.20
CA SER A 45 11.82 -15.86 -10.72
C SER A 45 11.80 -16.90 -9.59
N PRO A 46 10.68 -17.12 -8.89
CA PRO A 46 10.60 -18.24 -7.96
C PRO A 46 10.65 -19.52 -8.79
N GLU A 47 11.75 -20.27 -8.72
CA GLU A 47 11.77 -21.61 -9.28
C GLU A 47 10.63 -22.44 -8.63
N GLY A 48 9.63 -22.81 -9.43
CA GLY A 48 8.59 -23.77 -9.04
C GLY A 48 7.30 -23.22 -8.43
N VAL A 49 7.06 -21.90 -8.40
CA VAL A 49 5.73 -21.35 -8.03
C VAL A 49 4.93 -21.05 -9.30
N ASN A 50 3.66 -21.44 -9.33
CA ASN A 50 2.72 -21.03 -10.37
C ASN A 50 1.87 -19.89 -9.82
N GLU A 51 2.26 -18.65 -10.10
CA GLU A 51 1.64 -17.44 -9.56
C GLU A 51 0.17 -17.33 -9.97
N LYS A 52 -0.19 -17.81 -11.16
CA LYS A 52 -1.59 -17.85 -11.62
C LYS A 52 -2.44 -18.79 -10.76
N TYR A 53 -1.90 -19.97 -10.42
CA TYR A 53 -2.56 -20.89 -9.51
C TYR A 53 -2.71 -20.30 -8.09
N GLU A 54 -1.67 -19.62 -7.58
CA GLU A 54 -1.74 -18.97 -6.27
C GLU A 54 -2.71 -17.78 -6.25
N PHE A 55 -2.83 -17.03 -7.34
CA PHE A 55 -3.82 -15.97 -7.47
C PHE A 55 -5.26 -16.51 -7.42
N ASP A 56 -5.53 -17.58 -8.18
CA ASP A 56 -6.84 -18.24 -8.15
C ASP A 56 -7.14 -18.83 -6.76
N ARG A 57 -6.12 -19.39 -6.10
CA ARG A 57 -6.23 -19.89 -4.72
C ARG A 57 -6.53 -18.76 -3.73
N LEU A 58 -5.89 -17.61 -3.87
CA LEU A 58 -6.16 -16.40 -3.08
C LEU A 58 -7.60 -15.94 -3.26
N ARG A 59 -8.09 -15.83 -4.50
CA ARG A 59 -9.49 -15.43 -4.78
C ARG A 59 -10.49 -16.39 -4.16
N ARG A 60 -10.26 -17.70 -4.27
CA ARG A 60 -11.12 -18.71 -3.62
C ARG A 60 -11.10 -18.57 -2.10
N ALA A 61 -9.93 -18.37 -1.49
CA ALA A 61 -9.82 -18.15 -0.05
C ALA A 61 -10.58 -16.89 0.39
N MET A 62 -10.47 -15.80 -0.37
CA MET A 62 -11.21 -14.57 -0.10
C MET A 62 -12.73 -14.80 -0.17
N SER A 63 -13.21 -15.53 -1.19
CA SER A 63 -14.62 -15.90 -1.30
C SER A 63 -15.10 -16.74 -0.11
N SER A 64 -14.31 -17.70 0.36
CA SER A 64 -14.64 -18.54 1.52
C SER A 64 -14.78 -17.77 2.83
N VAL A 65 -14.03 -16.67 2.98
CA VAL A 65 -14.14 -15.75 4.14
C VAL A 65 -15.33 -14.79 4.01
N GLY A 66 -15.97 -14.73 2.84
CA GLY A 66 -17.13 -13.88 2.58
C GLY A 66 -16.79 -12.52 1.94
N PHE A 67 -15.61 -12.39 1.32
CA PHE A 67 -15.33 -11.26 0.44
C PHE A 67 -15.96 -11.51 -0.93
N ASN A 68 -17.03 -10.78 -1.25
CA ASN A 68 -17.68 -10.88 -2.56
C ASN A 68 -16.80 -10.31 -3.69
N ALA A 69 -17.21 -10.53 -4.95
CA ALA A 69 -16.44 -10.11 -6.12
C ALA A 69 -16.16 -8.59 -6.17
N ASN A 70 -17.13 -7.76 -5.76
CA ASN A 70 -16.94 -6.31 -5.73
C ASN A 70 -15.88 -5.92 -4.71
N THR A 71 -15.96 -6.49 -3.51
CA THR A 71 -14.99 -6.28 -2.44
C THR A 71 -13.59 -6.75 -2.84
N GLN A 72 -13.45 -7.93 -3.45
CA GLN A 72 -12.17 -8.40 -4.00
C GLN A 72 -11.63 -7.42 -5.05
N SER A 73 -12.50 -6.93 -5.94
CA SER A 73 -12.13 -5.96 -6.95
C SER A 73 -11.61 -4.65 -6.35
N THR A 74 -12.24 -4.14 -5.28
CA THR A 74 -11.75 -2.95 -4.57
C THR A 74 -10.37 -3.20 -3.95
N MET A 75 -10.13 -4.38 -3.38
CA MET A 75 -8.82 -4.71 -2.82
C MET A 75 -7.73 -4.75 -3.88
N PHE A 76 -7.98 -5.39 -5.03
CA PHE A 76 -7.02 -5.42 -6.13
C PHE A 76 -6.79 -4.04 -6.74
N SER A 77 -7.82 -3.20 -6.81
CA SER A 77 -7.69 -1.79 -7.20
C SER A 77 -6.75 -1.02 -6.27
N LEU A 78 -6.91 -1.20 -4.96
CA LEU A 78 -6.05 -0.56 -3.94
C LEU A 78 -4.60 -1.08 -4.02
N ILE A 79 -4.41 -2.39 -4.19
CA ILE A 79 -3.07 -2.99 -4.36
C ILE A 79 -2.38 -2.43 -5.61
N SER A 80 -3.09 -2.30 -6.72
CA SER A 80 -2.54 -1.66 -7.93
C SER A 80 -2.21 -0.18 -7.70
N ALA A 81 -3.09 0.55 -7.02
CA ALA A 81 -2.85 1.96 -6.66
C ALA A 81 -1.57 2.12 -5.81
N VAL A 82 -1.32 1.20 -4.87
CA VAL A 82 -0.07 1.17 -4.09
C VAL A 82 1.16 1.00 -4.98
N LEU A 83 1.11 0.09 -5.95
CA LEU A 83 2.22 -0.11 -6.89
C LEU A 83 2.45 1.13 -7.78
N LEU A 84 1.38 1.72 -8.33
CA LEU A 84 1.46 2.89 -9.19
C LEU A 84 1.89 4.16 -8.44
N MET A 85 1.52 4.30 -7.17
CA MET A 85 2.03 5.42 -6.35
C MET A 85 3.55 5.43 -6.31
N GLY A 86 4.21 4.27 -6.24
CA GLY A 86 5.68 4.20 -6.26
C GLY A 86 6.31 4.75 -7.54
N ASN A 87 5.56 4.77 -8.64
CA ASN A 87 6.01 5.26 -9.94
C ASN A 87 5.84 6.77 -10.12
N ILE A 88 5.24 7.49 -9.17
CA ILE A 88 5.11 8.94 -9.24
C ILE A 88 6.51 9.55 -9.05
N SER A 89 6.95 10.32 -10.04
CA SER A 89 8.22 11.04 -10.04
C SER A 89 8.02 12.54 -9.81
N TYR A 90 9.03 13.15 -9.19
CA TYR A 90 9.01 14.56 -8.83
C TYR A 90 10.21 15.27 -9.43
N ILE A 91 9.99 16.50 -9.90
CA ILE A 91 11.02 17.42 -10.35
C ILE A 91 11.07 18.64 -9.44
N SER A 92 12.27 19.16 -9.20
CA SER A 92 12.46 20.44 -8.53
C SER A 92 12.38 21.57 -9.55
N ARG A 93 11.67 22.65 -9.21
CA ARG A 93 11.78 23.92 -9.94
C ARG A 93 12.17 25.02 -8.97
N HIS A 94 13.20 25.78 -9.32
CA HIS A 94 13.64 26.94 -8.54
C HIS A 94 12.53 28.00 -8.53
N ALA A 95 12.05 28.35 -7.34
CA ALA A 95 11.35 29.61 -7.15
C ALA A 95 12.37 30.75 -7.05
N TYR A 96 11.95 31.97 -7.41
CA TYR A 96 12.76 33.20 -7.31
C TYR A 96 13.35 33.47 -5.91
N HIS A 97 12.84 32.78 -4.89
CA HIS A 97 13.33 32.80 -3.51
C HIS A 97 13.64 31.36 -3.07
N SER A 98 14.90 30.95 -3.22
CA SER A 98 15.70 29.89 -2.55
C SER A 98 15.11 28.54 -2.11
N ASP A 99 13.80 28.31 -2.14
CA ASP A 99 13.18 27.07 -1.70
C ASP A 99 12.90 26.18 -2.92
N GLU A 100 13.45 24.97 -2.89
CA GLU A 100 13.15 23.93 -3.87
C GLU A 100 11.69 23.49 -3.73
N ASN A 101 10.91 23.69 -4.80
CA ASN A 101 9.51 23.29 -4.84
C ASN A 101 9.35 22.05 -5.70
N ALA A 102 8.74 21.00 -5.14
CA ALA A 102 8.41 19.77 -5.84
C ALA A 102 7.18 19.96 -6.74
N TYR A 103 7.31 19.48 -7.97
CA TYR A 103 6.24 19.31 -8.94
C TYR A 103 6.21 17.86 -9.38
N ILE A 104 5.03 17.32 -9.65
CA ILE A 104 4.88 15.99 -10.25
C ILE A 104 5.33 16.10 -11.71
N GLU A 105 6.13 15.15 -12.17
CA GLU A 105 6.60 15.08 -13.55
C GLU A 105 5.61 14.32 -14.44
N ASN A 106 5.04 13.23 -13.91
CA ASN A 106 4.15 12.31 -14.59
C ASN A 106 2.72 12.35 -14.00
N GLU A 107 2.00 13.43 -14.29
CA GLU A 107 0.64 13.66 -13.77
C GLU A 107 -0.35 12.55 -14.17
N GLU A 108 -0.13 11.91 -15.31
CA GLU A 108 -0.93 10.78 -15.80
C GLU A 108 -0.92 9.59 -14.83
N VAL A 109 0.17 9.35 -14.10
CA VAL A 109 0.21 8.26 -13.10
C VAL A 109 -0.68 8.61 -11.91
N VAL A 110 -0.76 9.89 -11.55
CA VAL A 110 -1.61 10.36 -10.46
C VAL A 110 -3.09 10.22 -10.83
N ASP A 111 -3.46 10.48 -12.09
CA ASP A 111 -4.81 10.23 -12.60
C ASP A 111 -5.20 8.76 -12.48
N LEU A 112 -4.33 7.83 -12.86
CA LEU A 112 -4.58 6.39 -12.74
C LEU A 112 -4.78 5.99 -11.27
N VAL A 113 -3.92 6.47 -10.36
CA VAL A 113 -4.06 6.20 -8.92
C VAL A 113 -5.37 6.78 -8.38
N ALA A 114 -5.72 8.01 -8.76
CA ALA A 114 -6.96 8.65 -8.33
C ALA A 114 -8.20 7.88 -8.82
N GLN A 115 -8.18 7.37 -10.05
CA GLN A 115 -9.24 6.53 -10.61
C GLN A 115 -9.38 5.20 -9.85
N LEU A 116 -8.27 4.53 -9.52
CA LEU A 116 -8.28 3.27 -8.78
C LEU A 116 -8.78 3.41 -7.34
N LEU A 117 -8.48 4.55 -6.71
CA LEU A 117 -8.93 4.88 -5.35
C LEU A 117 -10.31 5.55 -5.32
N ASN A 118 -10.87 5.89 -6.48
CA ASN A 118 -12.11 6.65 -6.64
C ASN A 118 -12.11 7.98 -5.85
N ILE A 119 -11.03 8.75 -6.02
CA ILE A 119 -10.85 10.08 -5.42
C ILE A 119 -10.58 11.12 -6.52
N ARG A 120 -10.66 12.40 -6.15
CA ARG A 120 -10.35 13.50 -7.08
C ARG A 120 -8.84 13.60 -7.30
N THR A 121 -8.39 13.66 -8.56
CA THR A 121 -6.97 13.84 -8.91
C THR A 121 -6.39 15.06 -8.22
N GLU A 122 -7.09 16.19 -8.22
CA GLU A 122 -6.58 17.44 -7.64
C GLU A 122 -6.33 17.31 -6.13
N ALA A 123 -7.19 16.55 -5.44
CA ALA A 123 -7.02 16.29 -4.01
C ALA A 123 -5.78 15.41 -3.75
N LEU A 124 -5.55 14.39 -4.59
CA LEU A 124 -4.38 13.53 -4.50
C LEU A 124 -3.09 14.30 -4.83
N MET A 125 -3.08 15.11 -5.89
CA MET A 125 -1.94 15.96 -6.25
C MET A 125 -1.58 16.93 -5.13
N GLN A 126 -2.58 17.58 -4.52
CA GLN A 126 -2.35 18.45 -3.37
C GLN A 126 -1.76 17.68 -2.19
N ALA A 127 -2.30 16.51 -1.86
CA ALA A 127 -1.77 15.66 -0.79
C ALA A 127 -0.31 15.23 -1.03
N LEU A 128 0.06 15.00 -2.30
CA LEU A 128 1.40 14.57 -2.70
C LEU A 128 2.41 15.71 -2.85
N THR A 129 1.98 16.97 -2.92
CA THR A 129 2.88 18.10 -3.25
C THR A 129 2.80 19.28 -2.28
N MET A 130 1.83 19.33 -1.37
CA MET A 130 1.59 20.49 -0.52
C MET A 130 1.58 20.15 0.98
N LYS A 131 2.15 21.08 1.75
CA LYS A 131 2.13 21.10 3.21
C LYS A 131 1.28 22.26 3.70
N ARG A 132 0.36 21.99 4.61
CA ARG A 132 -0.48 23.01 5.26
C ARG A 132 0.09 23.37 6.63
N HIS A 133 0.37 24.65 6.83
CA HIS A 133 0.81 25.21 8.10
C HIS A 133 -0.34 25.99 8.71
N VAL A 134 -0.81 25.58 9.89
CA VAL A 134 -1.85 26.30 10.62
C VAL A 134 -1.17 27.11 11.73
N MET A 135 -1.24 28.43 11.61
CA MET A 135 -0.75 29.39 12.61
C MET A 135 -1.93 30.02 13.34
N LYS A 136 -1.67 30.71 14.47
CA LYS A 136 -2.72 31.27 15.35
C LYS A 136 -3.70 32.24 14.64
N ALA A 137 -3.29 32.85 13.53
CA ALA A 137 -4.13 33.79 12.77
C ALA A 137 -4.33 33.39 11.30
N GLU A 138 -3.50 32.52 10.73
CA GLU A 138 -3.44 32.28 9.29
C GLU A 138 -3.09 30.83 8.95
N THR A 139 -3.59 30.34 7.82
CA THR A 139 -3.17 29.06 7.24
C THR A 139 -2.34 29.33 5.99
N VAL A 140 -1.09 28.88 6.01
CA VAL A 140 -0.16 29.01 4.88
C VAL A 140 0.01 27.65 4.22
N ILE A 141 -0.15 27.58 2.90
CA ILE A 141 0.08 26.36 2.12
C ILE A 141 1.38 26.55 1.33
N THR A 142 2.35 25.68 1.57
CA THR A 142 3.62 25.66 0.84
C THR A 142 3.75 24.34 0.07
N ARG A 143 4.62 24.29 -0.94
CA ARG A 143 4.97 23.02 -1.58
C ARG A 143 6.00 22.28 -0.74
N PHE A 144 6.05 20.96 -0.91
CA PHE A 144 7.13 20.13 -0.39
C PHE A 144 8.43 20.36 -1.18
N SER A 145 9.57 20.12 -0.55
CA SER A 145 10.79 19.76 -1.27
C SER A 145 10.64 18.40 -1.96
N VAL A 146 11.50 18.08 -2.94
CA VAL A 146 11.43 16.79 -3.64
C VAL A 146 11.58 15.61 -2.67
N SER A 147 12.47 15.71 -1.70
CA SER A 147 12.69 14.68 -0.69
C SER A 147 11.47 14.50 0.23
N GLU A 148 10.85 15.59 0.68
CA GLU A 148 9.59 15.54 1.45
C GLU A 148 8.45 14.93 0.63
N ALA A 149 8.34 15.24 -0.66
CA ALA A 149 7.31 14.70 -1.53
C ALA A 149 7.44 13.18 -1.70
N ILE A 150 8.67 12.67 -1.92
CA ILE A 150 8.98 11.24 -1.98
C ILE A 150 8.63 10.55 -0.65
N ASN A 151 9.04 11.13 0.48
CA ASN A 151 8.74 10.58 1.80
C ASN A 151 7.23 10.53 2.07
N THR A 152 6.50 11.59 1.71
CA THR A 152 5.04 11.66 1.83
C THR A 152 4.36 10.60 0.96
N ARG A 153 4.76 10.46 -0.31
CA ARG A 153 4.27 9.42 -1.23
C ARG A 153 4.43 8.02 -0.64
N ASP A 154 5.63 7.70 -0.16
CA ASP A 154 5.92 6.38 0.39
C ASP A 154 5.19 6.13 1.70
N ALA A 155 5.04 7.15 2.54
CA ALA A 155 4.22 7.06 3.76
C ALA A 155 2.74 6.83 3.43
N MET A 156 2.19 7.52 2.42
CA MET A 156 0.82 7.32 1.95
C MET A 156 0.62 5.91 1.39
N ALA A 157 1.57 5.41 0.60
CA ALA A 157 1.53 4.06 0.04
C ALA A 157 1.53 2.98 1.15
N LYS A 158 2.42 3.13 2.13
CA LYS A 158 2.46 2.25 3.32
C LYS A 158 1.16 2.32 4.12
N CYS A 159 0.64 3.52 4.34
CA CYS A 159 -0.61 3.72 5.07
C CYS A 159 -1.79 3.03 4.37
N LEU A 160 -1.91 3.17 3.05
CA LEU A 160 -2.96 2.52 2.26
C LEU A 160 -2.87 1.01 2.33
N TYR A 161 -1.68 0.44 2.13
CA TYR A 161 -1.48 -1.01 2.22
C TYR A 161 -1.78 -1.54 3.64
N ASN A 162 -1.30 -0.85 4.67
CA ASN A 162 -1.55 -1.25 6.07
C ASN A 162 -3.03 -1.17 6.43
N ALA A 163 -3.74 -0.13 5.98
CA ALA A 163 -5.17 0.00 6.19
C ALA A 163 -5.94 -1.15 5.53
N LEU A 164 -5.57 -1.54 4.30
CA LEU A 164 -6.13 -2.70 3.63
C LEU A 164 -5.88 -3.98 4.44
N PHE A 165 -4.64 -4.20 4.87
CA PHE A 165 -4.26 -5.39 5.63
C PHE A 165 -5.03 -5.49 6.95
N HIS A 166 -5.06 -4.42 7.75
CA HIS A 166 -5.83 -4.37 9.00
C HIS A 166 -7.31 -4.62 8.76
N TRP A 167 -7.88 -4.04 7.71
CA TRP A 167 -9.26 -4.27 7.36
C TRP A 167 -9.53 -5.74 6.97
N ILE A 168 -8.62 -6.39 6.22
CA ILE A 168 -8.71 -7.82 5.90
C ILE A 168 -8.69 -8.67 7.18
N VAL A 169 -7.74 -8.41 8.09
CA VAL A 169 -7.61 -9.14 9.36
C VAL A 169 -8.88 -8.98 10.20
N LEU A 170 -9.37 -7.74 10.35
CA LEU A 170 -10.62 -7.46 11.07
C LEU A 170 -11.79 -8.25 10.48
N ARG A 171 -11.91 -8.31 9.15
CA ARG A 171 -12.99 -9.02 8.45
C ARG A 171 -12.89 -10.53 8.62
N ILE A 172 -11.68 -11.10 8.58
CA ILE A 172 -11.44 -12.52 8.87
C ILE A 172 -11.84 -12.83 10.32
N ASN A 173 -11.37 -12.03 11.27
CA ASN A 173 -11.67 -12.22 12.70
C ASN A 173 -13.18 -12.18 12.95
N GLN A 174 -13.90 -11.22 12.34
CA GLN A 174 -15.35 -11.16 12.42
C GLN A 174 -16.05 -12.37 11.79
N ALA A 175 -15.51 -12.93 10.70
CA ALA A 175 -16.07 -14.12 10.06
C ALA A 175 -15.90 -15.38 10.92
N LEU A 176 -14.75 -15.53 11.59
CA LEU A 176 -14.47 -16.64 12.50
C LEU A 176 -15.33 -16.56 13.77
N MET A 177 -15.41 -15.39 14.41
CA MET A 177 -16.23 -15.20 15.62
C MET A 177 -17.71 -15.51 15.39
N ARG A 178 -18.26 -15.16 14.21
CA ARG A 178 -19.66 -15.52 13.86
C ARG A 178 -19.87 -17.02 13.72
N LYS A 179 -18.84 -17.78 13.35
CA LYS A 179 -18.90 -19.23 13.17
C LYS A 179 -18.89 -19.94 14.53
N ASP A 180 -18.08 -19.47 15.47
CA ASP A 180 -17.95 -20.06 16.81
C ASP A 180 -19.20 -19.86 17.68
N VAL A 181 -19.97 -18.78 17.49
CA VAL A 181 -21.25 -18.57 18.18
C VAL A 181 -22.31 -19.63 17.80
N SER A 182 -22.09 -20.38 16.70
CA SER A 182 -22.95 -21.50 16.29
C SER A 182 -22.50 -22.87 16.81
N GLY A 183 -21.37 -22.97 17.49
CA GLY A 183 -20.89 -24.24 18.05
C GLY A 183 -19.51 -24.15 18.69
N SER A 184 -19.51 -24.26 20.03
CA SER A 184 -18.38 -24.55 20.93
C SER A 184 -17.51 -23.37 21.41
N ILE A 185 -17.44 -23.28 22.73
CA ILE A 185 -16.83 -22.26 23.57
C ILE A 185 -15.29 -22.38 23.56
N GLY A 186 -14.65 -21.24 23.28
CA GLY A 186 -13.47 -20.68 23.95
C GLY A 186 -12.26 -21.57 24.19
N TYR A 187 -11.18 -21.38 23.43
CA TYR A 187 -9.80 -21.51 23.96
C TYR A 187 -8.67 -20.81 23.14
N TYR A 188 -8.95 -19.97 22.13
CA TYR A 188 -7.88 -19.39 21.28
C TYR A 188 -7.79 -17.85 21.26
N ILE A 189 -8.53 -17.15 22.10
CA ILE A 189 -8.59 -15.67 22.04
C ILE A 189 -7.45 -14.98 22.84
N GLY A 190 -6.74 -15.71 23.71
CA GLY A 190 -5.69 -15.13 24.57
C GLY A 190 -4.38 -14.78 23.83
N GLU A 191 -3.82 -15.72 23.08
CA GLU A 191 -2.49 -15.55 22.49
C GLU A 191 -2.48 -14.60 21.27
N ASP A 192 -3.54 -14.60 20.46
CA ASP A 192 -3.61 -13.74 19.28
C ASP A 192 -3.93 -12.27 19.61
N LEU A 193 -4.73 -12.00 20.65
CA LEU A 193 -4.96 -10.62 21.12
C LEU A 193 -3.73 -10.06 21.83
N GLU A 194 -2.98 -10.89 22.55
CA GLU A 194 -1.73 -10.46 23.16
C GLU A 194 -0.65 -10.19 22.09
N GLN A 195 -0.60 -10.97 21.02
CA GLN A 195 0.26 -10.69 19.86
C GLN A 195 -0.15 -9.43 19.10
N LEU A 196 -1.45 -9.19 18.90
CA LEU A 196 -1.98 -7.95 18.31
C LEU A 196 -1.68 -6.73 19.18
N SER A 197 -1.88 -6.81 20.50
CA SER A 197 -1.55 -5.73 21.42
C SER A 197 -0.03 -5.47 21.51
N LYS A 198 0.79 -6.52 21.48
CA LYS A 198 2.26 -6.40 21.38
C LYS A 198 2.68 -5.80 20.03
N PHE A 199 1.96 -6.08 18.96
CA PHE A 199 2.23 -5.54 17.62
C PHE A 199 1.80 -4.07 17.50
N GLU A 200 0.61 -3.70 17.98
CA GLU A 200 0.15 -2.31 18.07
C GLU A 200 1.08 -1.48 18.96
N SER A 201 1.50 -2.02 20.11
CA SER A 201 2.51 -1.39 20.98
C SER A 201 3.87 -1.19 20.31
N ARG A 202 4.24 -2.05 19.34
CA ARG A 202 5.49 -1.90 18.55
C ARG A 202 5.32 -0.88 17.43
N LEU A 203 4.13 -0.76 16.85
CA LEU A 203 3.80 0.26 15.87
C LEU A 203 3.77 1.66 16.51
N GLU A 204 3.15 1.82 17.67
CA GLU A 204 3.11 3.10 18.39
C GLU A 204 4.49 3.55 18.86
N ARG A 205 5.35 2.62 19.32
CA ARG A 205 6.75 2.91 19.65
C ARG A 205 7.60 3.29 18.44
N SER A 206 7.23 2.86 17.24
CA SER A 206 7.94 3.22 15.99
C SER A 206 7.61 4.63 15.48
N GLN A 207 6.55 5.25 15.99
CA GLN A 207 6.18 6.64 15.68
C GLN A 207 6.72 7.67 16.68
N ALA A 208 7.46 7.24 17.71
CA ALA A 208 8.16 8.14 18.62
C ALA A 208 9.33 8.85 17.90
N PRO A 209 9.51 10.17 18.09
CA PRO A 209 10.57 10.93 17.42
C PRO A 209 11.93 10.50 17.98
N GLY A 210 12.58 9.54 17.30
CA GLY A 210 13.87 8.99 17.73
C GLY A 210 14.30 7.70 17.03
N TYR A 211 13.41 6.99 16.33
CA TYR A 211 13.74 5.73 15.65
C TYR A 211 13.50 5.80 14.14
N GLY A 212 14.14 6.75 13.46
CA GLY A 212 14.13 6.88 11.99
C GLY A 212 14.93 5.83 11.21
N HIS A 213 15.27 4.68 11.80
CA HIS A 213 16.24 3.75 11.18
C HIS A 213 15.88 2.26 11.19
N LEU A 214 14.63 1.86 11.47
CA LEU A 214 14.30 0.41 11.55
C LEU A 214 13.20 -0.09 10.61
N TYR A 215 12.82 0.66 9.57
CA TYR A 215 12.05 0.12 8.45
C TYR A 215 12.58 0.67 7.13
N ASN A 216 13.77 0.18 6.77
CA ASN A 216 14.25 0.29 5.41
C ASN A 216 13.33 -0.55 4.52
N PHE A 217 12.59 0.13 3.65
CA PHE A 217 12.43 -0.38 2.30
C PHE A 217 13.80 -0.20 1.66
N SER A 218 14.58 -1.27 1.71
CA SER A 218 15.68 -1.54 0.78
C SER A 218 15.27 -2.77 0.00
#